data_AF-A0A0N4WG04-F1
#
_entry.id   AF-A0A0N4WG04-F1
#
_cell.length_a   1.000
_cell.length_b   1.000
_cell.length_c   1.000
_cell.angle_alpha   90.00
_cell.angle_beta   90.00
_cell.angle_gamma   90.00
#
_symmetry.space_group_name_H-M   'P 1'
#
loop_
_entity.id
_entity.type
_entity.pdbx_description
1 polymer ?
#
loop_
_entity_poly.entity_id
_entity_poly.type
_entity_poly.pdbx_seq_one_letter_code
_entity_poly.pdbx_strand_id
1 'polypeptide(L)'
;MYGNGMMGGYGGQYGHGNPESSFARLAEESSRGAFQSIEAIVNAVTSVANMLSSTHNAVYSSFRAVIGVVEQLSRLKLQLAQVLFSLSLFKFIQKLWRYLLVLLRLKPANYASVEELAWGEIKQPYGSDLLAGPGPPAVNWPAIMFWLVALGGPYLIYKAISQMVRSFEESRKWATGTGAHYTARALYDFHAANDQELSFMSGELLRVAPKEEQPRVRGWLLASSQEGDRVGLVPINYVKIIGRKSESPPLREPIDNLSRFDMAFRPPS
;
A
#
# COMPACT_ATOMS: atom_id res chain seq x y z
N MET A 1 18.12 54.09 -20.90
CA MET A 1 17.56 54.90 -19.80
C MET A 1 18.73 55.56 -19.07
N TYR A 2 18.75 56.89 -19.05
CA TYR A 2 19.70 57.71 -18.31
C TYR A 2 19.55 57.47 -16.80
N GLY A 3 20.65 57.53 -16.06
CA GLY A 3 20.66 57.50 -14.60
C GLY A 3 21.92 58.16 -14.05
N ASN A 4 21.90 59.49 -14.03
CA ASN A 4 22.87 60.34 -13.36
C ASN A 4 22.62 60.29 -11.84
N GLY A 5 23.66 60.26 -11.02
CA GLY A 5 23.55 60.22 -9.55
C GLY A 5 24.83 60.72 -8.89
N MET A 6 24.89 62.03 -8.67
CA MET A 6 25.90 62.73 -7.87
C MET A 6 25.67 62.49 -6.38
N MET A 7 26.74 62.31 -5.58
CA MET A 7 26.89 62.90 -4.24
C MET A 7 28.32 62.70 -3.72
N GLY A 8 28.90 63.77 -3.20
CA GLY A 8 30.27 63.82 -2.71
C GLY A 8 30.44 63.36 -1.26
N GLY A 9 31.70 63.33 -0.82
CA GLY A 9 32.10 63.10 0.56
C GLY A 9 33.60 63.31 0.73
N TYR A 10 34.00 64.52 1.13
CA TYR A 10 35.34 64.83 1.63
C TYR A 10 35.54 64.24 3.03
N GLY A 11 36.72 63.68 3.30
CA GLY A 11 37.17 63.30 4.64
C GLY A 11 38.60 62.74 4.59
N GLY A 12 39.58 63.54 5.01
CA GLY A 12 41.00 63.16 5.03
C GLY A 12 41.44 62.44 6.30
N GLN A 13 42.65 61.87 6.29
CA GLN A 13 43.43 61.59 7.50
C GLN A 13 44.92 61.49 7.14
N TYR A 14 45.73 62.41 7.65
CA TYR A 14 47.19 62.39 7.62
C TYR A 14 47.72 61.38 8.66
N GLY A 15 48.69 60.54 8.26
CA GLY A 15 49.37 59.58 9.15
C GLY A 15 50.89 59.74 9.06
N HIS A 16 51.50 60.11 10.19
CA HIS A 16 52.93 60.37 10.40
C HIS A 16 53.75 59.07 10.27
N GLY A 17 54.80 59.09 9.45
CA GLY A 17 55.60 57.91 9.10
C GLY A 17 56.60 57.49 10.19
N ASN A 18 56.49 56.26 10.66
CA ASN A 18 57.47 55.59 11.52
C ASN A 18 58.45 54.79 10.63
N PRO A 19 59.78 54.99 10.67
CA PRO A 19 60.72 54.35 9.73
C PRO A 19 60.75 52.81 9.80
N GLU A 20 60.37 52.20 10.94
CA GLU A 20 60.21 50.75 11.07
C GLU A 20 59.04 50.20 10.23
N SER A 21 57.99 51.01 10.03
CA SER A 21 56.85 50.64 9.16
C SER A 21 57.22 50.63 7.68
N SER A 22 58.26 51.38 7.27
CA SER A 22 58.73 51.41 5.89
C SER A 22 59.52 50.14 5.54
N PHE A 23 60.40 49.66 6.42
CA PHE A 23 61.09 48.38 6.21
C PHE A 23 60.14 47.20 6.35
N ALA A 24 59.22 47.23 7.33
CA ALA A 24 58.21 46.20 7.49
C ALA A 24 57.27 46.12 6.28
N ARG A 25 56.80 47.26 5.72
CA ARG A 25 56.00 47.28 4.48
C ARG A 25 56.81 46.84 3.27
N LEU A 26 58.08 47.22 3.15
CA LEU A 26 58.94 46.79 2.05
C LEU A 26 59.28 45.29 2.12
N ALA A 27 59.50 44.76 3.33
CA ALA A 27 59.66 43.34 3.58
C ALA A 27 58.33 42.57 3.35
N GLU A 28 57.19 43.14 3.73
CA GLU A 28 55.85 42.59 3.48
C GLU A 28 55.55 42.57 1.97
N GLU A 29 55.88 43.63 1.25
CA GLU A 29 55.66 43.76 -0.20
C GLU A 29 56.61 42.85 -1.00
N SER A 30 57.87 42.69 -0.57
CA SER A 30 58.83 41.79 -1.21
C SER A 30 58.62 40.31 -0.87
N SER A 31 58.15 39.97 0.33
CA SER A 31 57.89 38.57 0.74
C SER A 31 56.52 38.05 0.30
N ARG A 32 55.53 38.93 0.05
CA ARG A 32 54.20 38.56 -0.46
C ARG A 32 54.23 37.67 -1.70
N GLY A 33 55.12 37.94 -2.66
CA GLY A 33 55.26 37.11 -3.87
C GLY A 33 55.81 35.70 -3.59
N ALA A 34 56.71 35.58 -2.62
CA ALA A 34 57.23 34.27 -2.18
C ALA A 34 56.21 33.49 -1.33
N PHE A 35 55.37 34.16 -0.55
CA PHE A 35 54.26 33.50 0.17
C PHE A 35 53.16 33.02 -0.79
N GLN A 36 52.82 33.83 -1.80
CA GLN A 36 51.85 33.45 -2.83
C GLN A 36 52.29 32.21 -3.63
N SER A 37 53.60 32.04 -3.87
CA SER A 37 54.09 30.84 -4.58
C SER A 37 53.97 29.59 -3.71
N ILE A 38 54.20 29.68 -2.40
CA ILE A 38 53.98 28.57 -1.46
C ILE A 38 52.49 28.23 -1.39
N GLU A 39 51.61 29.23 -1.26
CA GLU A 39 50.16 29.03 -1.28
C GLU A 39 49.68 28.40 -2.59
N ALA A 40 50.23 28.82 -3.75
CA ALA A 40 49.92 28.23 -5.05
C ALA A 40 50.33 26.75 -5.13
N ILE A 41 51.51 26.39 -4.59
CA ILE A 41 51.95 24.99 -4.52
C ILE A 41 51.03 24.18 -3.60
N VAL A 42 50.69 24.70 -2.42
CA VAL A 42 49.78 24.04 -1.48
C VAL A 42 48.39 23.84 -2.10
N ASN A 43 47.87 24.86 -2.80
CA ASN A 43 46.60 24.78 -3.52
C ASN A 43 46.65 23.79 -4.68
N ALA A 44 47.77 23.73 -5.42
CA ALA A 44 47.96 22.76 -6.49
C ALA A 44 48.01 21.32 -5.95
N VAL A 45 48.76 21.08 -4.86
CA VAL A 45 48.81 19.76 -4.21
C VAL A 45 47.45 19.36 -3.66
N THR A 46 46.71 20.30 -3.07
CA THR A 46 45.34 20.07 -2.59
C THR A 46 44.38 19.77 -3.74
N SER A 47 44.52 20.45 -4.88
CA SER A 47 43.76 20.15 -6.10
C SER A 47 44.03 18.74 -6.63
N VAL A 48 45.29 18.31 -6.64
CA VAL A 48 45.68 16.94 -7.00
C VAL A 48 45.10 15.91 -6.01
N ALA A 49 45.13 16.19 -4.71
CA ALA A 49 44.53 15.33 -3.69
C ALA A 49 43.00 15.22 -3.85
N ASN A 50 42.33 16.32 -4.15
CA ASN A 50 40.90 16.35 -4.44
C ASN A 50 40.57 15.59 -5.74
N MET A 51 41.40 15.73 -6.77
CA MET A 51 41.25 15.01 -8.03
C MET A 51 41.41 13.50 -7.82
N LEU A 52 42.43 13.08 -7.06
CA LEU A 52 42.68 11.67 -6.75
C LEU A 52 41.56 11.07 -5.90
N SER A 53 41.03 11.86 -4.96
CA SER A 53 39.83 11.49 -4.18
C SER A 53 38.60 11.34 -5.09
N SER A 54 38.47 12.19 -6.12
CA SER A 54 37.41 12.05 -7.13
C SER A 54 37.59 10.81 -8.00
N THR A 55 38.83 10.48 -8.41
CA THR A 55 39.13 9.24 -9.14
C THR A 55 38.78 8.01 -8.30
N HIS A 56 39.14 8.01 -7.02
CA HIS A 56 38.77 6.95 -6.09
C HIS A 56 37.25 6.82 -5.99
N ASN A 57 36.53 7.90 -5.70
CA ASN A 57 35.07 7.89 -5.61
C ASN A 57 34.39 7.46 -6.93
N ALA A 58 34.94 7.86 -8.08
CA ALA A 58 34.45 7.46 -9.40
C ALA A 58 34.63 5.95 -9.64
N VAL A 59 35.77 5.39 -9.24
CA VAL A 59 36.02 3.94 -9.31
C VAL A 59 35.09 3.18 -8.37
N TYR A 60 34.92 3.63 -7.13
CA TYR A 60 33.98 3.03 -6.18
C TYR A 60 32.53 3.08 -6.69
N SER A 61 32.12 4.21 -7.27
CA SER A 61 30.78 4.38 -7.84
C SER A 61 30.57 3.48 -9.07
N SER A 62 31.58 3.37 -9.94
CA SER A 62 31.55 2.48 -11.11
C SER A 62 31.47 1.02 -10.69
N PHE A 63 32.27 0.61 -9.70
CA PHE A 63 32.26 -0.76 -9.19
C PHE A 63 30.91 -1.11 -8.55
N ARG A 64 30.34 -0.20 -7.75
CA ARG A 64 29.00 -0.40 -7.19
C ARG A 64 27.92 -0.45 -8.25
N ALA A 65 28.02 0.33 -9.32
CA ALA A 65 27.08 0.25 -10.44
C ALA A 65 27.12 -1.15 -11.09
N VAL A 66 28.31 -1.70 -11.30
CA VAL A 66 28.48 -3.06 -11.84
C VAL A 66 27.88 -4.13 -10.92
N ILE A 67 28.15 -4.06 -9.60
CA ILE A 67 27.51 -4.97 -8.63
C ILE A 67 25.99 -4.82 -8.66
N GLY A 68 25.48 -3.58 -8.76
CA GLY A 68 24.05 -3.30 -8.90
C GLY A 68 23.43 -3.98 -10.12
N VAL A 69 24.14 -3.98 -11.26
CA VAL A 69 23.70 -4.70 -12.47
C VAL A 69 23.70 -6.22 -12.24
N VAL A 70 24.70 -6.78 -11.55
CA VAL A 70 24.74 -8.22 -11.21
C VAL A 70 23.56 -8.62 -10.31
N GLU A 71 23.25 -7.81 -9.31
CA GLU A 71 22.09 -8.02 -8.44
C GLU A 71 20.77 -7.94 -9.21
N GLN A 72 20.67 -7.04 -10.19
CA GLN A 72 19.51 -6.96 -11.07
C GLN A 72 19.38 -8.18 -11.99
N LEU A 73 20.47 -8.75 -12.50
CA LEU A 73 20.45 -10.01 -13.25
C LEU A 73 19.95 -11.18 -12.39
N SER A 74 20.30 -11.20 -11.10
CA SER A 74 19.78 -12.19 -10.14
C SER A 74 18.24 -12.08 -10.00
N ARG A 75 17.72 -10.85 -9.89
CA ARG A 75 16.27 -10.59 -9.83
C ARG A 75 15.56 -10.93 -11.13
N LEU A 76 16.17 -10.64 -12.27
CA LEU A 76 15.63 -10.98 -13.59
C LEU A 76 15.43 -12.49 -13.71
N LYS A 77 16.38 -13.31 -13.23
CA LYS A 77 16.21 -14.77 -13.21
C LYS A 77 14.98 -15.21 -12.41
N LEU A 78 14.73 -14.60 -11.26
CA LEU A 78 13.54 -14.90 -10.43
C LEU A 78 12.25 -14.46 -11.12
N GLN A 79 12.23 -13.27 -11.74
CA GLN A 79 11.08 -12.78 -12.50
C GLN A 79 10.81 -13.63 -13.75
N LEU A 80 11.86 -14.06 -14.45
CA LEU A 80 11.74 -14.97 -15.59
C LEU A 80 11.13 -16.31 -15.17
N ALA A 81 11.55 -16.85 -14.02
CA ALA A 81 10.94 -18.05 -13.44
C ALA A 81 9.45 -17.83 -13.10
N GLN A 82 9.06 -16.67 -12.60
CA GLN A 82 7.65 -16.33 -12.36
C GLN A 82 6.83 -16.22 -13.65
N VAL A 83 7.39 -15.66 -14.72
CA VAL A 83 6.73 -15.60 -16.04
C VAL A 83 6.53 -17.01 -16.60
N LEU A 84 7.57 -17.86 -16.54
CA LEU A 84 7.46 -19.27 -16.93
C LEU A 84 6.45 -20.03 -16.06
N PHE A 85 6.42 -19.76 -14.76
CA PHE A 85 5.44 -20.34 -13.84
C PHE A 85 4.01 -19.87 -14.16
N SER A 86 3.80 -18.60 -14.51
CA SER A 86 2.52 -18.06 -14.94
C SER A 86 2.00 -18.78 -16.20
N LEU A 87 2.86 -18.95 -17.21
CA LEU A 87 2.52 -19.69 -18.42
C LEU A 87 2.22 -21.17 -18.12
N SER A 88 2.99 -21.79 -17.24
CA SER A 88 2.78 -23.18 -16.81
C SER A 88 1.48 -23.33 -16.01
N LEU A 89 1.16 -22.37 -15.13
CA LEU A 89 -0.07 -22.34 -14.33
C LEU A 89 -1.30 -22.21 -15.22
N PHE A 90 -1.24 -21.39 -16.27
CA PHE A 90 -2.32 -21.29 -17.24
C PHE A 90 -2.58 -22.62 -17.95
N LYS A 91 -1.52 -23.31 -18.41
CA LYS A 91 -1.64 -24.66 -18.99
C LYS A 91 -2.16 -25.68 -17.97
N PHE A 92 -1.74 -25.58 -16.71
CA PHE A 92 -2.23 -26.43 -15.62
C PHE A 92 -3.71 -26.20 -15.33
N ILE A 93 -4.18 -24.95 -15.29
CA ILE A 93 -5.60 -24.61 -15.08
C ILE A 93 -6.46 -25.18 -16.21
N GLN A 94 -6.01 -25.06 -17.47
CA GLN A 94 -6.69 -25.63 -18.62
C GLN A 94 -6.76 -27.15 -18.53
N LYS A 95 -5.66 -27.80 -18.12
CA LYS A 95 -5.62 -29.25 -17.90
C LYS A 95 -6.52 -29.70 -16.74
N LEU A 96 -6.52 -28.96 -15.64
CA LEU A 96 -7.35 -29.22 -14.47
C LEU A 96 -8.83 -29.05 -14.79
N TRP A 97 -9.20 -28.04 -15.57
CA TRP A 97 -10.56 -27.83 -16.04
C TRP A 97 -11.02 -28.96 -16.96
N ARG A 98 -10.16 -29.39 -17.90
CA ARG A 98 -10.43 -30.57 -18.73
C ARG A 98 -10.57 -31.83 -17.88
N TYR A 99 -9.70 -32.03 -16.90
CA TYR A 99 -9.77 -33.16 -15.98
C TYR A 99 -11.04 -33.15 -15.12
N LEU A 100 -11.45 -31.99 -14.60
CA LEU A 100 -12.67 -31.82 -13.82
C LEU A 100 -13.93 -32.10 -14.65
N LEU A 101 -13.96 -31.65 -15.91
CA LEU A 101 -15.05 -31.95 -16.84
C LEU A 101 -15.15 -33.45 -17.19
N VAL A 102 -14.00 -34.14 -17.30
CA VAL A 102 -13.96 -35.60 -17.51
C VAL A 102 -14.36 -36.36 -16.25
N LEU A 103 -13.91 -35.91 -15.07
CA LEU A 103 -14.23 -36.51 -13.77
C LEU A 103 -15.73 -36.42 -13.45
N LEU A 104 -16.38 -35.31 -13.82
CA LEU A 104 -17.82 -35.11 -13.68
C LEU A 104 -18.66 -35.77 -14.78
N ARG A 105 -18.03 -36.54 -15.70
CA ARG A 105 -18.68 -37.39 -16.72
C ARG A 105 -19.74 -36.69 -17.61
N LEU A 106 -19.68 -35.36 -17.74
CA LEU A 106 -20.66 -34.55 -18.48
C LEU A 106 -20.24 -34.22 -19.91
N LYS A 107 -19.08 -34.67 -20.40
CA LYS A 107 -18.60 -34.25 -21.73
C LYS A 107 -17.63 -35.23 -22.42
N PRO A 108 -17.87 -35.64 -23.67
CA PRO A 108 -16.93 -36.47 -24.44
C PRO A 108 -15.72 -35.65 -24.87
N ALA A 109 -14.57 -36.33 -24.94
CA ALA A 109 -13.21 -35.84 -24.91
C ALA A 109 -12.68 -35.13 -26.18
N ASN A 110 -13.54 -34.59 -27.05
CA ASN A 110 -13.12 -33.99 -28.33
C ASN A 110 -13.43 -32.50 -28.40
N TYR A 111 -12.48 -31.67 -27.94
CA TYR A 111 -12.47 -30.21 -28.14
C TYR A 111 -11.29 -29.72 -29.00
N ALA A 112 -10.37 -30.61 -29.37
CA ALA A 112 -9.16 -30.22 -30.10
C ALA A 112 -9.45 -29.69 -31.52
N SER A 113 -10.62 -29.96 -32.10
CA SER A 113 -10.99 -29.51 -33.46
C SER A 113 -11.76 -28.18 -33.51
N VAL A 114 -12.30 -27.67 -32.39
CA VAL A 114 -13.15 -26.46 -32.42
C VAL A 114 -12.30 -25.19 -32.49
N GLU A 115 -11.12 -25.21 -31.88
CA GLU A 115 -10.18 -24.08 -31.91
C GLU A 115 -9.59 -23.90 -33.33
N GLU A 116 -9.32 -24.98 -34.05
CA GLU A 116 -8.83 -24.96 -35.44
C GLU A 116 -9.94 -24.61 -36.45
N LEU A 117 -11.20 -24.95 -36.16
CA LEU A 117 -12.37 -24.48 -36.92
C LEU A 117 -12.66 -22.99 -36.69
N ALA A 118 -12.41 -22.46 -35.48
CA ALA A 118 -12.64 -21.05 -35.17
C ALA A 118 -11.65 -20.07 -35.84
N TRP A 119 -10.43 -20.54 -36.17
CA TRP A 119 -9.45 -19.75 -36.92
C TRP A 119 -9.48 -20.02 -38.44
N GLY A 120 -10.09 -21.13 -38.87
CA GLY A 120 -10.30 -21.45 -40.29
C GLY A 120 -11.52 -20.78 -40.94
N GLU A 121 -12.48 -20.32 -40.13
CA GLU A 121 -13.79 -19.86 -40.62
C GLU A 121 -14.00 -18.34 -40.48
N ILE A 122 -12.93 -17.55 -40.57
CA ILE A 122 -13.02 -16.09 -40.74
C ILE A 122 -12.89 -15.75 -42.23
N LYS A 123 -13.69 -16.40 -43.06
CA LYS A 123 -13.99 -15.97 -44.44
C LYS A 123 -15.31 -16.60 -44.83
N GLN A 124 -16.44 -15.95 -44.54
CA GLN A 124 -17.63 -15.88 -45.41
C GLN A 124 -18.56 -14.80 -44.86
N PRO A 125 -18.60 -13.60 -45.45
CA PRO A 125 -19.68 -12.67 -45.19
C PRO A 125 -20.91 -13.20 -45.92
N TYR A 126 -21.96 -13.50 -45.16
CA TYR A 126 -23.37 -13.57 -45.56
C TYR A 126 -23.62 -13.52 -47.09
N GLY A 127 -23.64 -14.69 -47.74
CA GLY A 127 -23.83 -14.80 -49.18
C GLY A 127 -24.57 -16.08 -49.54
N SER A 128 -25.90 -15.97 -49.63
CA SER A 128 -26.84 -16.81 -50.40
C SER A 128 -26.36 -18.20 -50.84
N ASP A 129 -26.77 -19.23 -50.11
CA ASP A 129 -26.81 -20.59 -50.65
C ASP A 129 -28.24 -21.12 -50.52
N LEU A 130 -29.02 -20.94 -51.59
CA LEU A 130 -30.46 -21.28 -51.67
C LEU A 130 -30.71 -22.75 -52.04
N LEU A 131 -29.71 -23.63 -51.97
CA LEU A 131 -29.80 -25.00 -52.51
C LEU A 131 -29.31 -26.14 -51.59
N ALA A 132 -28.99 -25.88 -50.33
CA ALA A 132 -28.65 -26.95 -49.38
C ALA A 132 -29.75 -27.14 -48.33
N GLY A 133 -30.15 -28.41 -48.10
CA GLY A 133 -31.15 -28.81 -47.09
C GLY A 133 -30.81 -28.36 -45.66
N PRO A 134 -31.70 -28.59 -44.69
CA PRO A 134 -31.62 -27.95 -43.37
C PRO A 134 -30.38 -28.42 -42.61
N GLY A 135 -29.32 -27.63 -42.67
CA GLY A 135 -28.17 -27.77 -41.78
C GLY A 135 -28.60 -27.52 -40.33
N PRO A 136 -27.95 -28.17 -39.34
CA PRO A 136 -28.25 -27.90 -37.93
C PRO A 136 -28.04 -26.41 -37.63
N PRO A 137 -28.87 -25.80 -36.76
CA PRO A 137 -28.84 -24.36 -36.54
C PRO A 137 -27.45 -23.93 -36.07
N ALA A 138 -26.75 -23.16 -36.92
CA ALA A 138 -25.46 -22.58 -36.58
C ALA A 138 -25.67 -21.56 -35.45
N VAL A 139 -25.21 -21.92 -34.26
CA VAL A 139 -25.33 -21.06 -33.09
C VAL A 139 -24.34 -19.91 -33.24
N ASN A 140 -24.85 -18.68 -33.34
CA ASN A 140 -24.06 -17.46 -33.44
C ASN A 140 -23.30 -17.23 -32.10
N TRP A 141 -22.13 -17.85 -31.99
CA TRP A 141 -21.30 -17.85 -30.79
C TRP A 141 -20.90 -16.43 -30.33
N PRO A 142 -20.57 -15.48 -31.24
CA PRO A 142 -20.43 -14.07 -30.88
C PRO A 142 -21.68 -13.44 -30.26
N ALA A 143 -22.88 -13.74 -30.78
CA ALA A 143 -24.12 -13.23 -30.21
C ALA A 143 -24.42 -13.84 -28.83
N ILE A 144 -24.11 -15.12 -28.59
CA ILE A 144 -24.23 -15.72 -27.26
C ILE A 144 -23.28 -15.07 -26.27
N MET A 145 -22.03 -14.80 -26.65
CA MET A 145 -21.10 -14.07 -25.80
C MET A 145 -21.62 -12.67 -25.47
N PHE A 146 -22.19 -11.96 -26.44
CA PHE A 146 -22.79 -10.66 -26.22
C PHE A 146 -23.92 -10.72 -25.20
N TRP A 147 -24.85 -11.66 -25.33
CA TRP A 147 -25.96 -11.82 -24.38
C TRP A 147 -25.53 -12.31 -23.00
N LEU A 148 -24.51 -13.17 -22.91
CA LEU A 148 -23.93 -13.62 -21.64
C LEU A 148 -23.31 -12.45 -20.87
N VAL A 149 -22.57 -11.57 -21.55
CA VAL A 149 -21.98 -10.38 -20.92
C VAL A 149 -23.04 -9.32 -20.61
N ALA A 150 -23.98 -9.08 -21.52
CA ALA A 150 -25.03 -8.06 -21.36
C ALA A 150 -25.98 -8.37 -20.18
N LEU A 151 -26.34 -9.64 -19.97
CA LEU A 151 -27.20 -10.05 -18.86
C LEU A 151 -26.39 -10.47 -17.62
N GLY A 152 -25.23 -11.10 -17.81
CA GLY A 152 -24.38 -11.57 -16.73
C GLY A 152 -23.61 -10.46 -16.03
N GLY A 153 -23.18 -9.43 -16.76
CA GLY A 153 -22.46 -8.28 -16.21
C GLY A 153 -23.23 -7.57 -15.09
N PRO A 154 -24.45 -7.07 -15.36
CA PRO A 154 -25.28 -6.41 -14.35
C PRO A 154 -25.58 -7.29 -13.14
N TYR A 155 -25.85 -8.58 -13.36
CA TYR A 155 -26.11 -9.53 -12.27
C TYR A 155 -24.88 -9.79 -11.40
N LEU A 156 -23.70 -9.97 -12.01
CA LEU A 156 -22.44 -10.17 -11.29
C LEU A 156 -22.04 -8.92 -10.50
N ILE A 157 -22.24 -7.73 -11.07
CA ILE A 157 -22.02 -6.45 -10.37
C ILE A 157 -22.98 -6.33 -9.19
N TYR A 158 -24.28 -6.56 -9.39
CA TYR A 158 -25.26 -6.55 -8.31
C TYR A 158 -24.91 -7.54 -7.19
N LYS A 159 -24.46 -8.75 -7.55
CA LYS A 159 -24.05 -9.77 -6.59
C LYS A 159 -22.78 -9.37 -5.83
N ALA A 160 -21.78 -8.80 -6.50
CA ALA A 160 -20.55 -8.34 -5.87
C ALA A 160 -20.80 -7.15 -4.93
N ILE A 161 -21.59 -6.16 -5.37
CA ILE A 161 -21.95 -4.99 -4.57
C ILE A 161 -22.81 -5.40 -3.36
N SER A 162 -23.82 -6.25 -3.56
CA SER A 162 -24.66 -6.71 -2.44
C SER A 162 -23.88 -7.55 -1.42
N GLN A 163 -22.91 -8.35 -1.85
CA GLN A 163 -22.00 -9.06 -0.95
C GLN A 163 -21.09 -8.09 -0.18
N MET A 164 -20.51 -7.10 -0.86
CA MET A 164 -19.65 -6.10 -0.24
C MET A 164 -20.43 -5.23 0.77
N VAL A 165 -21.60 -4.74 0.39
CA VAL A 165 -22.47 -3.92 1.27
C VAL A 165 -22.84 -4.70 2.53
N ARG A 166 -23.21 -5.98 2.40
CA ARG A 166 -23.49 -6.85 3.56
C ARG A 166 -22.28 -6.98 4.50
N SER A 167 -21.09 -7.21 3.95
CA SER A 167 -19.87 -7.31 4.77
C SER A 167 -19.50 -5.99 5.47
N PHE A 168 -19.71 -4.86 4.79
CA PHE A 168 -19.46 -3.54 5.38
C PHE A 168 -20.47 -3.20 6.47
N GLU A 169 -21.74 -3.53 6.26
CA GLU A 169 -22.80 -3.28 7.24
C GLU A 169 -22.59 -4.12 8.49
N GLU A 170 -22.22 -5.41 8.34
CA GLU A 170 -21.81 -6.26 9.47
C GLU A 170 -20.65 -5.65 10.25
N SER A 171 -19.62 -5.16 9.55
CA SER A 171 -18.45 -4.52 10.15
C SER A 171 -18.73 -3.12 10.72
N ARG A 172 -19.93 -2.55 10.53
CA ARG A 172 -20.33 -1.27 11.15
C ARG A 172 -21.34 -1.42 12.28
N LYS A 173 -21.90 -2.61 12.51
CA LYS A 173 -22.88 -2.85 13.59
C LYS A 173 -22.34 -2.47 14.97
N TRP A 174 -21.05 -2.69 15.23
CA TRP A 174 -20.43 -2.28 16.50
C TRP A 174 -20.34 -0.76 16.66
N ALA A 175 -20.16 -0.01 15.57
CA ALA A 175 -20.08 1.46 15.58
C ALA A 175 -21.45 2.10 15.86
N THR A 176 -22.51 1.58 15.25
CA THR A 176 -23.90 2.04 15.48
C THR A 176 -24.48 1.52 16.81
N GLY A 177 -23.78 0.61 17.48
CA GLY A 177 -24.17 0.07 18.80
C GLY A 177 -25.25 -1.01 18.77
N THR A 178 -25.61 -1.47 17.56
CA THR A 178 -26.53 -2.59 17.32
C THR A 178 -25.84 -3.94 17.48
N GLY A 179 -24.54 -4.02 17.18
CA GLY A 179 -23.72 -5.22 17.35
C GLY A 179 -22.90 -5.23 18.63
N ALA A 180 -22.14 -6.32 18.83
CA ALA A 180 -21.22 -6.45 19.95
C ALA A 180 -20.13 -5.37 19.92
N HIS A 181 -19.94 -4.65 21.03
CA HIS A 181 -18.92 -3.61 21.14
C HIS A 181 -18.45 -3.45 22.59
N TYR A 182 -17.29 -2.85 22.76
CA TYR A 182 -16.82 -2.41 24.07
C TYR A 182 -17.18 -0.95 24.27
N THR A 183 -17.56 -0.57 25.48
CA THR A 183 -17.75 0.84 25.85
C THR A 183 -16.49 1.31 26.56
N ALA A 184 -15.90 2.40 26.09
CA ALA A 184 -14.76 3.04 26.72
C ALA A 184 -15.09 4.49 27.09
N ARG A 185 -14.48 4.98 28.17
CA ARG A 185 -14.55 6.38 28.59
C ARG A 185 -13.22 7.05 28.29
N ALA A 186 -13.26 8.21 27.64
CA ALA A 186 -12.09 9.04 27.43
C ALA A 186 -11.56 9.58 28.77
N LEU A 187 -10.25 9.48 28.97
CA LEU A 187 -9.56 10.00 30.16
C LEU A 187 -9.10 11.44 29.95
N TYR A 188 -8.71 11.77 28.72
CA TYR A 188 -8.16 13.08 28.33
C TYR A 188 -8.80 13.54 27.03
N ASP A 189 -8.67 14.84 26.74
CA ASP A 189 -9.02 15.39 25.44
C ASP A 189 -8.01 14.92 24.38
N PHE A 190 -8.51 14.57 23.20
CA PHE A 190 -7.69 14.16 22.07
C PHE A 190 -8.19 14.80 20.78
N HIS A 191 -7.31 15.51 20.10
CA HIS A 191 -7.57 16.09 18.79
C HIS A 191 -6.90 15.23 17.72
N ALA A 192 -7.70 14.74 16.77
CA ALA A 192 -7.22 13.96 15.64
C ALA A 192 -6.20 14.76 14.83
N ALA A 193 -5.05 14.16 14.55
CA ALA A 193 -4.04 14.73 13.67
C ALA A 193 -4.37 14.49 12.18
N ASN A 194 -5.07 13.38 11.90
CA ASN A 194 -5.41 12.92 10.55
C ASN A 194 -6.87 12.46 10.47
N ASP A 195 -7.41 12.35 9.26
CA ASP A 195 -8.79 11.87 8.99
C ASP A 195 -9.04 10.41 9.42
N GLN A 196 -7.99 9.66 9.73
CA GLN A 196 -8.08 8.29 10.24
C GLN A 196 -8.26 8.22 11.76
N GLU A 197 -8.05 9.34 12.46
CA GLU A 197 -8.11 9.45 13.91
C GLU A 197 -9.44 10.06 14.35
N LEU A 198 -9.94 9.66 15.51
CA LEU A 198 -11.19 10.20 16.07
C LEU A 198 -10.87 11.25 17.14
N SER A 199 -11.36 12.47 16.96
CA SER A 199 -11.32 13.51 18.00
C SER A 199 -12.40 13.24 19.06
N PHE A 200 -12.04 13.35 20.34
CA PHE A 200 -12.95 13.15 21.47
C PHE A 200 -12.55 14.01 22.67
N MET A 201 -13.51 14.26 23.57
CA MET A 201 -13.27 15.02 24.80
C MET A 201 -13.16 14.09 26.02
N SER A 202 -12.46 14.55 27.06
CA SER A 202 -12.36 13.87 28.35
C SER A 202 -13.76 13.61 28.92
N GLY A 203 -13.99 12.38 29.35
CA GLY A 203 -15.28 11.94 29.85
C GLY A 203 -16.27 11.44 28.80
N GLU A 204 -16.00 11.64 27.49
CA GLU A 204 -16.85 11.13 26.40
C GLU A 204 -16.87 9.60 26.37
N LEU A 205 -18.03 9.03 26.01
CA LEU A 205 -18.20 7.59 25.83
C LEU A 205 -17.98 7.22 24.37
N LEU A 206 -17.08 6.27 24.15
CA LEU A 206 -16.72 5.76 22.84
C LEU A 206 -17.07 4.27 22.73
N ARG A 207 -17.49 3.85 21.54
CA ARG A 207 -17.70 2.44 21.20
C ARG A 207 -16.45 1.90 20.55
N VAL A 208 -15.81 0.93 21.18
CA VAL A 208 -14.59 0.29 20.69
C VAL A 208 -14.94 -1.02 19.99
N ALA A 209 -14.36 -1.23 18.82
CA ALA A 209 -14.59 -2.43 18.01
C ALA A 209 -14.14 -3.72 18.74
N PRO A 210 -14.80 -4.87 18.50
CA PRO A 210 -14.33 -6.18 18.97
C PRO A 210 -12.91 -6.52 18.51
N LYS A 211 -12.23 -7.42 19.22
CA LYS A 211 -10.82 -7.79 18.92
C LYS A 211 -10.64 -8.31 17.50
N GLU A 212 -11.68 -8.92 16.96
CA GLU A 212 -11.72 -9.53 15.62
C GLU A 212 -11.72 -8.47 14.51
N GLU A 213 -12.26 -7.27 14.78
CA GLU A 213 -12.37 -6.14 13.84
C GLU A 213 -11.31 -5.05 14.08
N GLN A 214 -10.46 -5.21 15.11
CA GLN A 214 -9.39 -4.26 15.40
C GLN A 214 -8.29 -4.32 14.30
N PRO A 215 -7.83 -3.16 13.79
CA PRO A 215 -6.75 -3.10 12.83
C PRO A 215 -5.42 -3.54 13.47
N ARG A 216 -4.47 -4.00 12.66
CA ARG A 216 -3.14 -4.46 13.11
C ARG A 216 -2.18 -3.28 13.41
N VAL A 217 -2.66 -2.27 14.13
CA VAL A 217 -1.88 -1.09 14.51
C VAL A 217 -1.64 -1.15 16.02
N ARG A 218 -0.37 -1.15 16.43
CA ARG A 218 0.00 -1.24 17.86
C ARG A 218 -0.26 0.09 18.55
N GLY A 219 -0.84 0.06 19.75
CA GLY A 219 -1.06 1.27 20.56
C GLY A 219 -2.34 2.04 20.24
N TRP A 220 -3.08 1.63 19.19
CA TRP A 220 -4.29 2.29 18.72
C TRP A 220 -5.45 1.30 18.71
N LEU A 221 -6.65 1.81 19.00
CA LEU A 221 -7.91 1.08 18.93
C LEU A 221 -8.83 1.74 17.92
N LEU A 222 -9.54 0.94 17.15
CA LEU A 222 -10.64 1.40 16.34
C LEU A 222 -11.86 1.64 17.23
N ALA A 223 -12.34 2.88 17.21
CA ALA A 223 -13.48 3.31 17.98
C ALA A 223 -14.42 4.20 17.17
N SER A 224 -15.65 4.33 17.64
CA SER A 224 -16.67 5.20 17.10
C SER A 224 -17.21 6.10 18.20
N SER A 225 -17.64 7.30 17.82
CA SER A 225 -18.38 8.19 18.72
C SER A 225 -19.70 7.53 19.15
N GLN A 226 -20.29 7.99 20.26
CA GLN A 226 -21.52 7.44 20.81
C GLN A 226 -22.70 7.44 19.82
N GLU A 227 -22.72 8.40 18.89
CA GLU A 227 -23.75 8.54 17.86
C GLU A 227 -23.55 7.56 16.69
N GLY A 228 -22.35 7.02 16.49
CA GLY A 228 -22.03 6.07 15.42
C GLY A 228 -21.64 6.71 14.08
N ASP A 229 -21.70 8.03 13.97
CA ASP A 229 -21.44 8.76 12.72
C ASP A 229 -19.95 8.85 12.37
N ARG A 230 -19.10 8.95 13.40
CA ARG A 230 -17.64 9.10 13.26
C ARG A 230 -16.94 7.85 13.76
N VAL A 231 -16.05 7.31 12.94
CA VAL A 231 -15.24 6.12 13.22
C VAL A 231 -13.79 6.45 12.94
N GLY A 232 -12.90 6.14 13.87
CA GLY A 232 -11.48 6.41 13.73
C GLY A 232 -10.64 5.71 14.78
N LEU A 233 -9.33 5.90 14.67
CA LEU A 233 -8.34 5.38 15.60
C LEU A 233 -8.24 6.28 16.83
N VAL A 234 -8.17 5.64 18.00
CA VAL A 234 -7.95 6.30 19.29
C VAL A 234 -6.79 5.65 20.03
N PRO A 235 -5.92 6.44 20.71
CA PRO A 235 -4.79 5.88 21.43
C PRO A 235 -5.23 5.13 22.70
N ILE A 236 -4.68 3.93 22.93
CA ILE A 236 -5.05 3.05 24.07
C ILE A 236 -4.88 3.77 25.41
N ASN A 237 -3.84 4.59 25.56
CA ASN A 237 -3.52 5.26 26.82
C ASN A 237 -4.49 6.37 27.21
N TYR A 238 -5.35 6.82 26.27
CA TYR A 238 -6.29 7.92 26.48
C TYR A 238 -7.71 7.43 26.78
N VAL A 239 -7.95 6.12 26.69
CA VAL A 239 -9.29 5.55 26.85
C VAL A 239 -9.28 4.42 27.87
N LYS A 240 -10.31 4.36 28.71
CA LYS A 240 -10.50 3.29 29.68
C LYS A 240 -11.75 2.50 29.32
N ILE A 241 -11.60 1.21 29.04
CA ILE A 241 -12.74 0.32 28.77
C ILE A 241 -13.54 0.13 30.06
N ILE A 242 -14.82 0.47 30.03
CA ILE A 242 -15.73 0.42 31.18
C ILE A 242 -16.72 -0.76 31.11
N GLY A 243 -16.94 -1.34 29.93
CA GLY A 243 -17.87 -2.47 29.78
C GLY A 243 -17.85 -3.10 28.40
N ARG A 244 -18.48 -4.27 28.28
CA ARG A 244 -18.70 -4.98 27.01
C ARG A 244 -20.19 -5.21 26.83
N LYS A 245 -20.74 -4.75 25.70
CA LYS A 245 -22.07 -5.14 25.25
C LYS A 245 -21.89 -6.27 24.24
N SER A 246 -22.19 -7.50 24.65
CA SER A 246 -22.18 -8.66 23.75
C SER A 246 -23.61 -8.94 23.30
N GLU A 247 -23.81 -9.13 22.00
CA GLU A 247 -24.98 -9.85 21.49
C GLU A 247 -24.67 -11.35 21.60
N SER A 248 -24.66 -11.88 22.81
CA SER A 248 -24.83 -13.32 23.03
C SER A 248 -26.14 -13.50 23.81
N PRO A 249 -26.98 -14.48 23.47
CA PRO A 249 -28.02 -14.92 24.39
C PRO A 249 -27.33 -15.23 25.73
N PRO A 250 -27.96 -14.93 26.89
CA PRO A 250 -27.34 -15.24 28.17
C PRO A 250 -26.90 -16.70 28.15
N LEU A 251 -25.64 -16.95 28.49
CA LEU A 251 -25.15 -18.31 28.74
C LEU A 251 -26.17 -18.95 29.68
N ARG A 252 -26.91 -19.96 29.19
CA ARG A 252 -27.71 -20.82 30.06
C ARG A 252 -26.77 -21.21 31.20
N GLU A 253 -27.15 -20.86 32.42
CA GLU A 253 -26.43 -21.32 33.59
C GLU A 253 -26.17 -22.83 33.42
N PRO A 254 -24.96 -23.32 33.74
CA PRO A 254 -24.69 -24.74 33.67
C PRO A 254 -25.79 -25.43 34.48
N ILE A 255 -26.60 -26.24 33.82
CA ILE A 255 -27.60 -27.07 34.49
C ILE A 255 -26.78 -27.92 35.44
N ASP A 256 -26.82 -27.56 36.72
CA ASP A 256 -26.09 -28.22 37.77
C ASP A 256 -26.75 -29.57 37.99
N ASN A 257 -26.43 -30.52 37.11
CA ASN A 257 -26.94 -31.89 37.15
C ASN A 257 -26.54 -32.61 38.46
N LEU A 258 -25.61 -32.05 39.24
CA LEU A 258 -25.24 -32.54 40.57
C LEU A 258 -26.37 -32.30 41.59
N SER A 259 -27.04 -31.15 41.54
CA SER A 259 -28.17 -30.85 42.44
C SER A 259 -29.39 -31.77 42.21
N ARG A 260 -29.59 -32.23 40.98
CA ARG A 260 -30.66 -33.19 40.62
C ARG A 260 -30.33 -34.62 41.03
N PHE A 261 -29.04 -34.99 41.05
CA PHE A 261 -28.58 -36.28 41.53
C PHE A 261 -28.72 -36.39 43.07
N ASP A 262 -28.38 -35.35 43.83
CA ASP A 262 -28.50 -35.37 45.29
C ASP A 262 -29.95 -35.42 45.80
N MET A 263 -30.91 -34.87 45.04
CA MET A 263 -32.34 -34.99 45.39
C MET A 263 -32.90 -36.39 45.17
N ALA A 264 -32.34 -37.19 44.26
CA ALA A 264 -32.83 -38.53 43.94
C ALA A 264 -32.49 -39.59 45.00
N PHE A 265 -31.56 -39.29 45.91
CA PHE A 265 -31.08 -40.22 46.95
C PHE A 265 -31.47 -39.82 48.37
N ARG A 266 -32.35 -38.83 48.56
CA ARG A 266 -32.80 -38.45 49.89
C ARG A 266 -33.96 -39.35 50.34
N PRO A 267 -33.80 -40.18 51.38
CA PRO A 267 -34.91 -40.97 51.89
C PRO A 267 -35.95 -40.06 52.56
N PRO A 268 -37.26 -40.34 52.41
CA PRO A 268 -38.30 -39.58 53.08
C PRO A 268 -38.20 -39.79 54.60
N SER A 269 -38.18 -38.68 55.35
CA SER A 269 -38.33 -38.63 56.81
C SER A 269 -39.79 -38.61 57.21
#